data_AF-A0A0G4NDV7-F1
#
_entry.id   AF-A0A0G4NDV7-F1
#
_cell.length_a   1.000
_cell.length_b   1.000
_cell.length_c   1.000
_cell.angle_alpha   90.00
_cell.angle_beta   90.00
_cell.angle_gamma   90.00
#
_symmetry.space_group_name_H-M   'P 1'
#
loop_
_entity.id
_entity.type
_entity.pdbx_description
1 polymer ?
#
loop_
_entity_poly.entity_id
_entity_poly.type
_entity_poly.pdbx_seq_one_letter_code
_entity_poly.pdbx_strand_id
1 'polypeptide(L)'
;LRAAVEALWEKLGVDSGERKSFLNANRGCGLRQINEFEDELARLNELKRQNLHLFVEDARYKLQELWDALYLSEDEMLEFTPAFSDVYSDALLEAHEREIARLEAVREQRAPILALVDKHRTLTHDRDELAASSQDASRLMMRGQKGERRDPGKLLREEKLRKRITKELPKIAAD
;
A
#
# COMPACT_ATOMS: atom_id res chain seq x y z
N LEU A 1 -8.81 -28.14 -13.33
CA LEU A 1 -10.17 -27.55 -13.28
C LEU A 1 -10.47 -26.95 -11.91
N ARG A 2 -10.69 -27.76 -10.86
CA ARG A 2 -11.03 -27.24 -9.52
C ARG A 2 -10.11 -26.14 -8.99
N ALA A 3 -8.79 -26.34 -9.00
CA ALA A 3 -7.84 -25.33 -8.53
C ALA A 3 -7.89 -24.01 -9.33
N ALA A 4 -8.20 -24.08 -10.63
CA ALA A 4 -8.34 -22.89 -11.48
C ALA A 4 -9.63 -22.12 -11.15
N VAL A 5 -10.73 -22.83 -10.90
CA VAL A 5 -12.00 -22.25 -10.43
C VAL A 5 -11.83 -21.61 -9.05
N GLU A 6 -11.19 -22.31 -8.11
CA GLU A 6 -10.92 -21.77 -6.77
C GLU A 6 -10.05 -20.50 -6.83
N ALA A 7 -9.01 -20.48 -7.66
CA ALA A 7 -8.18 -19.29 -7.86
C ALA A 7 -8.98 -18.10 -8.41
N LEU A 8 -9.88 -18.33 -9.37
CA LEU A 8 -10.74 -17.28 -9.91
C LEU A 8 -11.78 -16.80 -8.91
N TRP A 9 -12.35 -17.70 -8.09
CA TRP A 9 -13.27 -17.29 -7.03
C TRP A 9 -12.61 -16.36 -6.02
N GLU A 10 -11.35 -16.62 -5.63
CA GLU A 10 -10.60 -15.72 -4.76
C GLU A 10 -10.38 -14.35 -5.43
N LYS A 11 -9.90 -14.34 -6.67
CA LYS A 11 -9.64 -13.09 -7.41
C LYS A 11 -10.91 -12.26 -7.64
N LEU A 12 -12.04 -12.93 -7.95
CA LEU A 12 -13.32 -12.28 -8.22
C LEU A 12 -14.14 -11.99 -6.95
N GLY A 13 -13.64 -12.36 -5.77
CA GLY A 13 -14.34 -12.12 -4.51
C GLY A 13 -15.68 -12.84 -4.38
N VAL A 14 -15.86 -14.00 -5.02
CA VAL A 14 -17.11 -14.76 -4.98
C VAL A 14 -17.43 -15.17 -3.54
N ASP A 15 -18.70 -15.09 -3.11
CA ASP A 15 -19.06 -15.34 -1.72
C ASP A 15 -18.72 -16.79 -1.27
N SER A 16 -18.25 -16.92 -0.04
CA SER A 16 -17.85 -18.22 0.52
C SER A 16 -19.01 -19.23 0.61
N GLY A 17 -20.25 -18.75 0.75
CA GLY A 17 -21.46 -19.57 0.73
C GLY A 17 -21.74 -20.14 -0.67
N GLU A 18 -21.60 -19.32 -1.71
CA GLU A 18 -21.71 -19.75 -3.12
C GLU A 18 -20.66 -20.83 -3.44
N ARG A 19 -19.39 -20.57 -3.09
CA ARG A 19 -18.29 -21.54 -3.28
C ARG A 19 -18.59 -22.88 -2.62
N LYS A 20 -19.03 -22.87 -1.36
CA LYS A 20 -19.35 -24.09 -0.60
C LYS A 20 -20.55 -24.83 -1.20
N SER A 21 -21.59 -24.11 -1.61
CA SER A 21 -22.77 -24.70 -2.25
C SER A 21 -22.38 -25.44 -3.54
N PHE A 22 -21.60 -24.79 -4.40
CA PHE A 22 -21.10 -25.38 -5.65
C PHE A 22 -20.25 -26.64 -5.38
N LEU A 23 -19.27 -26.55 -4.48
CA LEU A 23 -18.40 -27.70 -4.12
C LEU A 23 -19.19 -28.87 -3.54
N ASN A 24 -20.25 -28.59 -2.77
CA ASN A 24 -21.11 -29.63 -2.20
C ASN A 24 -21.99 -30.31 -3.25
N ALA A 25 -22.49 -29.55 -4.24
CA ALA A 25 -23.29 -30.08 -5.34
C ALA A 25 -22.46 -30.90 -6.36
N ASN A 26 -21.16 -30.61 -6.46
CA ASN A 26 -20.24 -31.19 -7.44
C ASN A 26 -19.13 -32.03 -6.80
N ARG A 27 -19.51 -32.88 -5.83
CA ARG A 27 -18.60 -33.87 -5.22
C ARG A 27 -18.33 -35.04 -6.19
N GLY A 28 -17.07 -35.47 -6.28
CA GLY A 28 -16.62 -36.58 -7.11
C GLY A 28 -15.91 -36.15 -8.40
N CYS A 29 -15.68 -37.09 -9.32
CA CYS A 29 -14.92 -36.89 -10.55
C CYS A 29 -15.60 -37.49 -11.80
N GLY A 30 -16.93 -37.58 -11.82
CA GLY A 30 -17.67 -38.04 -12.98
C GLY A 30 -17.77 -36.98 -14.09
N LEU A 31 -18.17 -37.41 -15.29
CA LEU A 31 -18.37 -36.54 -16.46
C LEU A 31 -19.28 -35.34 -16.17
N ARG A 32 -20.35 -35.53 -15.38
CA ARG A 32 -21.22 -34.42 -14.94
C ARG A 32 -20.42 -33.38 -14.18
N GLN A 33 -19.63 -33.79 -13.18
CA GLN A 33 -18.85 -32.84 -12.37
C GLN A 33 -17.80 -32.13 -13.22
N ILE A 34 -17.14 -32.84 -14.14
CA ILE A 34 -16.17 -32.24 -15.06
C ILE A 34 -16.82 -31.11 -15.86
N ASN A 35 -17.97 -31.38 -16.49
CA ASN A 35 -18.70 -30.38 -17.27
C ASN A 35 -19.11 -29.18 -16.41
N GLU A 36 -19.61 -29.41 -15.20
CA GLU A 36 -20.01 -28.32 -14.28
C GLU A 36 -18.81 -27.43 -13.90
N PHE A 37 -17.63 -28.02 -13.67
CA PHE A 37 -16.41 -27.26 -13.42
C PHE A 37 -15.90 -26.51 -14.66
N GLU A 38 -16.12 -27.04 -15.87
CA GLU A 38 -15.78 -26.36 -17.13
C GLU A 38 -16.73 -25.18 -17.39
N ASP A 39 -18.03 -25.37 -17.20
CA ASP A 39 -19.06 -24.33 -17.32
C ASP A 39 -18.82 -23.21 -16.31
N GLU A 40 -18.54 -23.55 -15.05
CA GLU A 40 -18.19 -22.57 -14.02
C GLU A 40 -16.89 -21.84 -14.35
N LEU A 41 -15.87 -22.55 -14.85
CA LEU A 41 -14.63 -21.92 -15.28
C LEU A 41 -14.88 -20.94 -16.44
N ALA A 42 -15.72 -21.30 -17.41
CA ALA A 42 -16.08 -20.41 -18.52
C ALA A 42 -16.84 -19.17 -18.02
N ARG A 43 -17.80 -19.34 -17.11
CA ARG A 43 -18.54 -18.25 -16.46
C ARG A 43 -17.60 -17.28 -15.75
N LEU A 44 -16.66 -17.79 -14.95
CA LEU A 44 -15.71 -16.97 -14.21
C LEU A 44 -14.73 -16.24 -15.12
N ASN A 45 -14.25 -16.88 -16.20
CA ASN A 45 -13.39 -16.21 -17.17
C ASN A 45 -14.11 -15.07 -17.89
N GLU A 46 -15.37 -15.26 -18.26
CA GLU A 46 -16.17 -14.18 -18.88
C GLU A 46 -16.41 -13.04 -17.88
N LEU A 47 -16.72 -13.36 -16.62
CA LEU A 47 -16.86 -12.36 -15.57
C LEU A 47 -15.55 -11.60 -15.33
N LYS A 48 -14.41 -12.29 -15.33
CA LYS A 48 -13.09 -11.67 -15.23
C LYS A 48 -12.85 -10.72 -16.40
N ARG A 49 -13.16 -11.13 -17.63
CA ARG A 49 -13.00 -10.29 -18.82
C ARG A 49 -13.84 -9.02 -18.76
N GLN A 50 -15.07 -9.12 -18.27
CA GLN A 50 -15.96 -7.96 -18.09
C GLN A 50 -15.43 -6.98 -17.04
N ASN A 51 -14.81 -7.50 -15.97
CA ASN A 51 -14.28 -6.70 -14.86
C ASN A 51 -12.76 -6.43 -14.97
N LEU A 52 -12.14 -6.74 -16.10
CA LEU A 52 -10.68 -6.70 -16.24
C LEU A 52 -10.10 -5.31 -16.00
N HIS A 53 -10.84 -4.28 -16.40
CA HIS A 53 -10.49 -2.89 -16.14
C HIS A 53 -10.35 -2.60 -14.64
N LEU A 54 -11.28 -3.07 -13.81
CA LEU A 54 -11.22 -2.88 -12.35
C LEU A 54 -9.96 -3.51 -11.76
N PHE A 55 -9.62 -4.73 -12.17
CA PHE A 55 -8.42 -5.41 -11.68
C PHE A 55 -7.13 -4.70 -12.06
N VAL A 56 -7.04 -4.17 -13.29
CA VAL A 56 -5.87 -3.41 -13.72
C VAL A 56 -5.79 -2.07 -12.99
N GLU A 57 -6.89 -1.36 -12.81
CA GLU A 57 -6.89 -0.11 -12.05
C GLU A 57 -6.52 -0.33 -10.57
N ASP A 58 -7.06 -1.37 -9.92
CA ASP A 58 -6.66 -1.74 -8.55
C ASP A 58 -5.16 -2.08 -8.48
N ALA A 59 -4.65 -2.81 -9.47
CA ALA A 59 -3.22 -3.10 -9.57
C ALA A 59 -2.38 -1.83 -9.77
N ARG A 60 -2.86 -0.85 -10.54
CA ARG A 60 -2.19 0.46 -10.71
C ARG A 60 -2.17 1.27 -9.43
N TYR A 61 -3.27 1.31 -8.68
CA TYR A 61 -3.29 1.92 -7.35
C TYR A 61 -2.25 1.26 -6.45
N LYS A 62 -2.19 -0.08 -6.45
CA LYS A 62 -1.20 -0.79 -5.64
C LYS A 62 0.24 -0.49 -6.08
N LEU A 63 0.45 -0.39 -7.38
CA LEU A 63 1.74 -0.06 -7.96
C LEU A 63 2.18 1.36 -7.54
N GLN A 64 1.27 2.33 -7.60
CA GLN A 64 1.53 3.70 -7.14
C GLN A 64 1.91 3.75 -5.66
N GLU A 65 1.17 3.04 -4.80
CA GLU A 65 1.51 2.95 -3.36
C GLU A 65 2.94 2.42 -3.15
N LEU A 66 3.34 1.41 -3.93
CA LEU A 66 4.67 0.83 -3.83
C LEU A 66 5.75 1.76 -4.37
N TRP A 67 5.49 2.47 -5.47
CA TRP A 67 6.38 3.48 -6.00
C TRP A 67 6.62 4.61 -5.00
N ASP A 68 5.56 5.12 -4.38
CA ASP A 68 5.65 6.15 -3.35
C ASP A 68 6.44 5.65 -2.12
N ALA A 69 6.13 4.43 -1.66
CA ALA A 69 6.80 3.82 -0.50
C ALA A 69 8.28 3.51 -0.73
N LEU A 70 8.67 3.27 -1.99
CA LEU A 70 10.04 3.03 -2.40
C LEU A 70 10.77 4.29 -2.86
N TYR A 71 10.07 5.43 -2.90
CA TYR A 71 10.56 6.72 -3.39
C TYR A 71 11.12 6.65 -4.83
N LEU A 72 10.44 5.91 -5.71
CA LEU A 72 10.82 5.87 -7.13
C LEU A 72 10.64 7.25 -7.77
N SER A 73 11.58 7.59 -8.65
CA SER A 73 11.48 8.77 -9.51
C SER A 73 10.50 8.56 -10.66
N GLU A 74 10.01 9.65 -11.24
CA GLU A 74 9.13 9.59 -12.43
C GLU A 74 9.80 8.83 -13.59
N ASP A 75 11.10 9.02 -13.80
CA ASP A 75 11.86 8.30 -14.83
C ASP A 75 11.84 6.78 -14.60
N GLU A 76 12.03 6.31 -13.36
CA GLU A 76 11.94 4.88 -13.01
C GLU A 76 10.51 4.33 -13.16
N MET A 77 9.49 5.13 -12.84
CA MET A 77 8.09 4.74 -13.03
C MET A 77 7.76 4.54 -14.51
N LEU A 78 8.31 5.40 -15.38
CA LEU A 78 8.11 5.35 -16.83
C LEU A 78 8.77 4.13 -17.49
N GLU A 79 9.76 3.49 -16.85
CA GLU A 79 10.36 2.26 -17.35
C GLU A 79 9.34 1.10 -17.42
N PHE A 80 8.37 1.08 -16.50
CA PHE A 80 7.27 0.11 -16.53
C PHE A 80 6.13 0.59 -17.43
N THR A 81 6.38 0.58 -18.75
CA THR A 81 5.41 0.97 -19.79
C THR A 81 4.00 0.35 -19.67
N PRO A 82 3.80 -0.89 -19.15
CA PRO A 82 2.45 -1.44 -18.99
C PRO A 82 1.54 -0.61 -18.07
N ALA A 83 2.09 0.16 -17.12
CA ALA A 83 1.29 1.05 -16.26
C ALA A 83 0.47 2.09 -17.04
N PHE A 84 0.86 2.42 -18.27
CA PHE A 84 0.25 3.48 -19.07
C PHE A 84 -0.56 2.97 -20.27
N SER A 85 -0.80 1.65 -20.36
CA SER A 85 -1.57 1.06 -21.46
C SER A 85 -3.09 1.19 -21.27
N ASP A 86 -3.81 1.73 -22.25
CA ASP A 86 -5.29 1.78 -22.22
C ASP A 86 -5.96 0.46 -22.66
N VAL A 87 -5.16 -0.55 -23.04
CA VAL A 87 -5.65 -1.83 -23.56
C VAL A 87 -5.67 -2.89 -22.45
N TYR A 88 -6.84 -3.10 -21.86
CA TYR A 88 -7.05 -4.12 -20.83
C TYR A 88 -7.00 -5.53 -21.42
N SER A 89 -6.01 -6.31 -21.00
CA SER A 89 -5.83 -7.72 -21.39
C SER A 89 -5.29 -8.55 -20.22
N ASP A 90 -5.48 -9.87 -20.27
CA ASP A 90 -4.96 -10.76 -19.23
C ASP A 90 -3.43 -10.65 -19.11
N ALA A 91 -2.73 -10.51 -20.23
CA ALA A 91 -1.29 -10.28 -20.26
C ALA A 91 -0.89 -8.97 -19.58
N LEU A 92 -1.71 -7.92 -19.72
CA LEU A 92 -1.50 -6.66 -19.03
C LEU A 92 -1.64 -6.84 -17.51
N LEU A 93 -2.72 -7.47 -17.05
CA LEU A 93 -2.94 -7.74 -15.64
C LEU A 93 -1.82 -8.61 -15.05
N GLU A 94 -1.39 -9.66 -15.75
CA GLU A 94 -0.30 -10.52 -15.30
C GLU A 94 1.03 -9.75 -15.17
N ALA A 95 1.31 -8.83 -16.11
CA ALA A 95 2.49 -7.97 -16.01
C ALA A 95 2.45 -7.08 -14.76
N HIS A 96 1.29 -6.53 -14.40
CA HIS A 96 1.13 -5.75 -13.18
C HIS A 96 1.28 -6.62 -11.93
N GLU A 97 0.63 -7.79 -11.87
CA GLU A 97 0.73 -8.72 -10.73
C GLU A 97 2.20 -9.11 -10.47
N ARG A 98 2.96 -9.38 -11.55
CA ARG A 98 4.39 -9.73 -11.45
C ARG A 98 5.24 -8.56 -10.96
N GLU A 99 4.98 -7.36 -11.46
CA GLU A 99 5.74 -6.17 -11.07
C GLU A 99 5.45 -5.77 -9.62
N ILE A 100 4.19 -5.87 -9.17
CA ILE A 100 3.82 -5.68 -7.77
C ILE A 100 4.60 -6.65 -6.88
N ALA A 101 4.60 -7.95 -7.20
CA ALA A 101 5.33 -8.95 -6.42
C ALA A 101 6.84 -8.65 -6.36
N ARG A 102 7.42 -8.17 -7.47
CA ARG A 102 8.83 -7.75 -7.52
C ARG A 102 9.09 -6.56 -6.60
N LEU A 103 8.25 -5.53 -6.65
CA LEU A 103 8.40 -4.32 -5.85
C LEU A 103 8.16 -4.59 -4.35
N GLU A 104 7.21 -5.46 -4.01
CA GLU A 104 7.00 -5.91 -2.63
C GLU A 104 8.26 -6.60 -2.07
N ALA A 105 8.88 -7.48 -2.86
CA ALA A 105 10.14 -8.12 -2.46
C ALA A 105 11.28 -7.10 -2.30
N VAL A 106 11.38 -6.11 -3.18
CA VAL A 106 12.36 -5.02 -3.07
C VAL A 106 12.12 -4.17 -1.82
N ARG A 107 10.86 -3.85 -1.53
CA ARG A 107 10.47 -3.10 -0.33
C ARG A 107 10.85 -3.83 0.94
N GLU A 108 10.61 -5.15 1.00
CA GLU A 108 11.00 -5.96 2.15
C GLU A 108 12.52 -5.98 2.34
N GLN A 109 13.28 -6.17 1.26
CA GLN A 109 14.74 -6.14 1.29
C GLN A 109 15.29 -4.78 1.76
N ARG A 110 14.64 -3.68 1.35
CA ARG A 110 15.04 -2.31 1.69
C ARG A 110 14.42 -1.79 2.98
N ALA A 111 13.57 -2.57 3.66
CA ALA A 111 12.84 -2.13 4.84
C ALA A 111 13.73 -1.50 5.94
N PRO A 112 14.94 -2.02 6.25
CA PRO A 112 15.82 -1.38 7.24
C PRO A 112 16.25 0.04 6.85
N ILE A 113 16.58 0.25 5.57
CA ILE A 113 17.03 1.55 5.05
C ILE A 113 15.84 2.51 4.97
N LEU A 114 14.68 2.04 4.50
CA LEU A 114 13.47 2.85 4.45
C LEU A 114 13.06 3.34 5.86
N ALA A 115 13.21 2.49 6.88
CA ALA A 115 12.96 2.90 8.26
C ALA A 115 13.91 4.02 8.75
N LEU A 116 15.18 4.00 8.31
CA LEU A 116 16.13 5.09 8.59
C LEU A 116 15.72 6.38 7.87
N VAL A 117 15.30 6.29 6.60
CA VAL A 117 14.81 7.42 5.81
C VAL A 117 13.59 8.05 6.48
N ASP A 118 12.60 7.25 6.86
CA ASP A 118 11.38 7.74 7.50
C ASP A 118 11.68 8.40 8.86
N LYS A 119 12.60 7.80 9.63
CA LYS A 119 13.07 8.38 10.89
C LYS A 119 13.78 9.71 10.67
N HIS A 120 14.65 9.80 9.67
CA HIS A 120 15.34 11.03 9.30
C HIS A 120 14.35 12.13 8.89
N ARG A 121 13.38 11.79 8.03
CA ARG A 121 12.33 12.72 7.57
C ARG A 121 11.49 13.23 8.73
N THR A 122 11.07 12.34 9.62
CA THR A 122 10.29 12.72 10.83
C THR A 122 11.07 13.68 11.72
N LEU A 123 12.33 13.36 12.03
CA LEU A 123 13.16 14.24 12.88
C LEU A 123 13.49 15.57 12.21
N THR A 124 13.62 15.59 10.88
CA THR A 124 13.82 16.83 10.11
C THR A 124 12.56 17.70 10.15
N HIS A 125 11.39 17.09 9.97
CA HIS A 125 10.11 17.77 10.10
C HIS A 125 9.90 18.33 11.51
N ASP A 126 10.11 17.52 12.54
CA ASP A 126 10.03 17.92 13.95
C ASP A 126 10.97 19.11 14.26
N ARG A 127 12.16 19.12 13.65
CA ARG A 127 13.12 20.22 13.78
C ARG A 127 12.57 21.52 13.19
N ASP A 128 11.98 21.44 12.01
CA ASP A 128 11.48 22.60 11.30
C ASP A 128 10.23 23.18 12.00
N GLU A 129 9.33 22.31 12.49
CA GLU A 129 8.19 22.73 13.33
C GLU A 129 8.66 23.35 14.66
N LEU A 130 9.66 22.76 15.31
CA LEU A 130 10.23 23.30 16.54
C LEU A 130 10.90 24.66 16.28
N ALA A 131 11.60 24.82 15.16
CA ALA A 131 12.20 26.08 14.78
C ALA A 131 11.13 27.16 14.57
N ALA A 132 10.08 26.85 13.80
CA ALA A 132 8.96 27.76 13.54
C ALA A 132 8.25 28.18 14.85
N SER A 133 7.88 27.21 15.69
CA SER A 133 7.25 27.48 16.99
C SER A 133 8.18 28.21 17.97
N SER A 134 9.50 28.08 17.84
CA SER A 134 10.46 28.78 18.70
C SER A 134 10.63 30.27 18.40
N GLN A 135 10.27 30.69 17.19
CA GLN A 135 10.28 32.10 16.78
C GLN A 135 9.02 32.86 17.22
N ASP A 136 7.95 32.15 17.59
CA ASP A 136 6.71 32.75 18.05
C ASP A 136 6.81 33.24 19.51
N ALA A 137 6.93 34.56 19.71
CA ALA A 137 6.99 35.17 21.05
C ALA A 137 5.75 34.90 21.91
N SER A 138 4.59 34.61 21.30
CA SER A 138 3.36 34.29 22.01
C SER A 138 3.44 32.95 22.75
N ARG A 139 4.38 32.07 22.37
CA ARG A 139 4.63 30.77 23.03
C ARG A 139 5.01 30.88 24.51
N LEU A 140 5.70 31.97 24.88
CA LEU A 140 6.14 32.25 26.25
C LEU A 140 5.04 32.96 27.05
N MET A 141 4.28 33.80 26.35
CA MET A 141 3.34 34.75 26.91
C MET A 141 1.87 34.33 26.74
N MET A 142 1.58 33.08 26.34
CA MET A 142 0.23 32.51 26.32
C MET A 142 -0.35 32.43 27.75
N ARG A 143 -0.70 33.59 28.26
CA ARG A 143 -1.68 33.80 29.31
C ARG A 143 -3.00 33.60 28.60
N GLY A 144 -3.56 32.40 28.73
CA GLY A 144 -4.75 31.98 28.02
C GLY A 144 -5.73 33.12 27.79
N GLN A 145 -6.06 33.38 26.53
CA GLN A 145 -7.20 34.23 26.23
C GLN A 145 -8.42 33.57 26.88
N LYS A 146 -9.29 34.40 27.46
CA LYS A 146 -10.40 34.03 28.36
C LYS A 146 -11.08 32.71 27.95
N GLY A 147 -10.66 31.58 28.54
CA GLY A 147 -11.20 30.24 28.25
C GLY A 147 -10.16 29.16 27.91
N GLU A 148 -8.99 29.51 27.39
CA GLU A 148 -7.95 28.53 27.03
C GLU A 148 -6.96 28.31 28.18
N ARG A 149 -6.75 27.05 28.58
CA ARG A 149 -5.79 26.70 29.63
C ARG A 149 -4.38 26.75 29.05
N ARG A 150 -3.48 27.45 29.72
CA ARG A 150 -2.02 27.35 29.51
C ARG A 150 -1.63 25.87 29.48
N ASP A 151 -0.77 25.47 28.54
CA ASP A 151 -0.18 24.13 28.49
C ASP A 151 1.19 24.14 29.19
N PRO A 152 1.23 23.90 30.52
CA PRO A 152 2.46 24.00 31.31
C PRO A 152 3.54 23.00 30.89
N GLY A 153 3.21 21.98 30.09
CA GLY A 153 4.14 20.97 29.60
C GLY A 153 4.73 21.25 28.22
N LYS A 154 4.28 22.29 27.52
CA LYS A 154 4.69 22.57 26.13
C LYS A 154 6.19 22.80 25.98
N LEU A 155 6.77 23.73 26.74
CA LEU A 155 8.20 24.04 26.68
C LEU A 155 9.10 22.85 27.09
N LEU A 156 8.64 22.04 28.04
CA LEU A 156 9.37 20.84 28.45
C LEU A 156 9.35 19.77 27.36
N ARG A 157 8.23 19.60 26.64
CA ARG A 157 8.14 18.69 25.50
C ARG A 157 8.99 19.18 24.33
N GLU A 158 8.98 20.47 24.03
CA GLU A 158 9.84 21.08 23.02
C GLU A 158 11.33 20.86 23.31
N GLU A 159 11.78 21.04 24.55
CA GLU A 159 13.18 20.81 24.93
C GLU A 159 13.56 19.32 24.88
N LYS A 160 12.64 18.42 25.26
CA LYS A 160 12.85 16.96 25.08
C LYS A 160 12.97 16.60 23.59
N LEU A 161 12.13 17.19 22.75
CA LEU A 161 12.15 17.00 21.31
C LEU A 161 13.46 17.53 20.70
N ARG A 162 13.88 18.74 21.09
CA ARG A 162 15.17 19.33 20.68
C ARG A 162 16.33 18.40 21.00
N LYS A 163 16.40 17.88 22.24
CA LYS A 163 17.45 16.94 22.66
C LYS A 163 17.45 15.66 21.83
N ARG A 164 16.26 15.13 21.51
CA ARG A 164 16.13 13.95 20.65
C ARG A 164 16.66 14.23 19.24
N ILE A 165 16.25 15.33 18.62
CA ILE A 165 16.71 15.75 17.29
C ILE A 165 18.23 15.88 17.26
N THR A 166 18.82 16.66 18.18
CA THR A 166 20.28 16.90 18.23
C THR A 166 21.08 15.61 18.41
N LYS A 167 20.52 14.61 19.10
CA LYS A 167 21.19 13.33 19.38
C LYS A 167 20.99 12.28 18.28
N GLU A 168 19.79 12.18 17.71
CA GLU A 168 19.43 11.11 16.79
C GLU A 168 19.68 11.46 15.33
N LEU A 169 19.49 12.72 14.92
CA LEU A 169 19.64 13.14 13.53
C LEU A 169 21.07 12.92 12.99
N PRO A 170 22.15 13.27 13.73
CA PRO A 170 23.53 13.00 13.27
C PRO A 170 23.87 11.52 13.20
N LYS A 171 23.21 10.67 13.99
CA LYS A 171 23.46 9.23 14.00
C LYS A 171 22.88 8.57 12.75
N ILE A 172 21.64 8.93 12.40
CA ILE A 172 20.99 8.41 11.20
C ILE A 172 21.71 8.87 9.93
N ALA A 173 22.35 10.05 9.95
CA ALA A 173 23.15 10.52 8.82
C ALA A 173 24.54 9.84 8.69
N ALA A 174 24.98 9.11 9.71
CA ALA A 174 26.27 8.43 9.76
C ALA A 174 26.16 6.91 9.55
N ASP A 175 24.97 6.34 9.76
CA ASP A 175 24.61 4.94 9.51
C ASP A 175 24.24 4.74 8.03
#